data_AF-A0AAV2VMA3-F1
#
_entry.id   AF-A0AAV2VMA3-F1
#
_cell.length_a   1.000
_cell.length_b   1.000
_cell.length_c   1.000
_cell.angle_alpha   90.00
_cell.angle_beta   90.00
_cell.angle_gamma   90.00
#
_symmetry.space_group_name_H-M   'P 1'
#
loop_
_entity.id
_entity.type
_entity.pdbx_description
1 polymer ?
#
loop_
_entity_poly.entity_id
_entity_poly.type
_entity_poly.pdbx_seq_one_letter_code
_entity_poly.pdbx_strand_id
1 'polypeptide(L)' 'MNRKKKINEILKKKQKKKNAKLHKSNKPKYISKADRAKMEAEQASTEESGVETSTPSDS' A
#
# COMPACT_ATOMS: atom_id res chain seq x y z
N MET A 1 -26.98 -17.57 21.75
CA MET A 1 -26.37 -16.88 20.58
C MET A 1 -27.25 -17.11 19.36
N ASN A 2 -28.15 -16.18 19.06
CA ASN A 2 -29.11 -16.38 17.97
C ASN A 2 -28.39 -16.44 16.62
N ARG A 3 -28.92 -17.22 15.68
CA ARG A 3 -28.32 -17.47 14.35
C ARG A 3 -27.84 -16.18 13.66
N LYS A 4 -28.64 -15.12 13.71
CA LYS A 4 -28.30 -13.79 13.17
C LYS A 4 -27.01 -13.20 13.77
N LYS A 5 -26.85 -13.25 15.10
CA LYS A 5 -25.63 -12.75 15.79
C LYS A 5 -24.40 -13.57 15.40
N LYS A 6 -24.53 -14.89 15.32
CA LYS A 6 -23.43 -15.80 14.95
C LYS A 6 -22.92 -15.55 13.52
N ILE A 7 -23.82 -15.35 12.56
CA ILE A 7 -23.45 -15.04 11.17
C ILE A 7 -22.68 -13.71 11.11
N ASN A 8 -23.19 -12.67 11.76
CA ASN A 8 -22.53 -11.35 11.78
C ASN A 8 -21.14 -11.39 12.40
N GLU A 9 -20.96 -12.15 13.48
CA GLU A 9 -19.64 -12.33 14.09
C GLU A 9 -18.66 -13.05 13.16
N ILE A 10 -19.10 -14.09 12.45
CA ILE A 10 -18.26 -14.81 11.48
C ILE A 10 -17.84 -13.89 10.35
N LEU A 11 -18.76 -13.10 9.79
CA LEU A 11 -18.46 -12.14 8.73
C LEU A 11 -17.45 -11.08 9.18
N LYS A 12 -17.67 -10.48 10.36
CA LYS A 12 -16.73 -9.52 10.97
C LYS A 12 -15.34 -10.13 11.19
N LYS A 13 -15.27 -11.37 11.69
CA LYS A 13 -13.99 -12.10 11.88
C LYS A 13 -13.27 -12.32 10.55
N LYS A 14 -13.98 -12.72 9.49
CA LYS A 14 -13.40 -12.89 8.14
C LYS A 14 -12.90 -11.56 7.56
N GLN A 15 -13.69 -10.49 7.69
CA GLN A 15 -13.30 -9.15 7.22
C GLN A 15 -12.04 -8.66 7.93
N LYS A 16 -11.99 -8.78 9.26
CA LYS A 16 -10.78 -8.43 10.05
C LYS A 16 -9.56 -9.22 9.61
N LYS A 17 -9.69 -10.53 9.35
CA LYS A 17 -8.58 -11.37 8.85
C LYS A 17 -8.12 -10.94 7.45
N LYS A 18 -9.03 -10.52 6.57
CA LYS A 18 -8.67 -10.00 5.23
C LYS A 18 -7.93 -8.66 5.34
N ASN A 19 -8.43 -7.75 6.18
CA ASN A 19 -7.82 -6.43 6.38
C ASN A 19 -6.45 -6.53 7.06
N ALA A 20 -6.29 -7.45 8.01
CA ALA A 20 -5.02 -7.76 8.66
C ALA A 20 -3.90 -8.10 7.64
N LYS A 21 -4.27 -8.79 6.55
CA LYS A 21 -3.34 -9.15 5.47
C LYS A 21 -3.07 -8.01 4.48
N LEU A 22 -3.92 -6.99 4.46
CA LEU A 22 -3.81 -5.86 3.53
C LEU A 22 -3.04 -4.67 4.14
N HIS A 23 -2.73 -4.71 5.44
CA HIS A 23 -1.90 -3.68 6.07
C HIS A 23 -0.48 -3.76 5.55
N LYS A 24 -0.20 -2.96 4.51
CA LYS A 24 1.15 -2.54 4.17
C LYS A 24 1.53 -1.45 5.17
N SER A 25 2.65 -1.62 5.88
CA SER A 25 3.17 -0.54 6.72
C SER A 25 3.50 0.65 5.83
N ASN A 26 3.02 1.85 6.16
CA ASN A 26 3.34 3.09 5.43
C ASN A 26 4.81 3.55 5.60
N LYS A 27 5.66 2.69 6.15
CA LYS A 27 7.07 2.94 6.33
C LYS A 27 7.79 2.35 5.12
N PRO A 28 8.71 3.09 4.48
CA PRO A 28 9.57 2.50 3.46
C PRO A 28 10.31 1.32 4.09
N LYS A 29 10.34 0.19 3.39
CA LYS A 29 11.11 -0.97 3.83
C LYS A 29 12.56 -0.54 3.97
N TYR A 30 13.18 -0.77 5.12
CA TYR A 30 14.60 -0.50 5.26
C TYR A 30 15.37 -1.40 4.29
N ILE A 31 16.14 -0.77 3.44
CA ILE A 31 17.05 -1.40 2.48
C ILE A 31 18.47 -1.08 2.92
N SER A 32 19.41 -1.99 2.66
CA SER A 32 20.81 -1.80 3.05
C SER A 32 21.41 -0.57 2.32
N LYS A 33 22.51 -0.02 2.84
CA LYS A 33 23.19 1.13 2.21
C LYS A 33 23.58 0.84 0.75
N ALA A 34 23.98 -0.39 0.45
CA ALA A 34 24.34 -0.81 -0.91
C ALA A 34 23.12 -0.86 -1.83
N ASP A 35 21.98 -1.37 -1.35
CA ASP A 35 20.76 -1.47 -2.16
C ASP A 35 20.14 -0.09 -2.39
N ARG A 36 20.28 0.84 -1.43
CA ARG A 36 19.85 2.22 -1.59
C ARG A 36 20.64 2.96 -2.67
N ALA A 37 21.97 2.81 -2.68
CA ALA A 37 22.81 3.41 -3.72
C ALA A 37 22.51 2.85 -5.12
N LYS A 38 22.18 1.56 -5.22
CA LYS A 38 21.75 0.94 -6.48
C LYS A 38 20.40 1.48 -6.96
N MET A 39 19.41 1.58 -6.07
CA MET A 39 18.10 2.13 -6.44
C MET A 39 18.14 3.63 -6.74
N GLU A 40 18.98 4.42 -6.06
CA GLU A 40 19.17 5.84 -6.38
C GLU A 40 19.85 6.03 -7.75
N ALA A 41 20.82 5.17 -8.11
CA ALA A 41 21.42 5.18 -9.45
C ALA A 41 20.44 4.74 -10.56
N GLU A 42 19.59 3.74 -10.30
CA GLU A 42 18.55 3.30 -11.22
C GLU A 42 17.40 4.33 -11.34
N GLN A 43 16.99 4.96 -10.24
CA GLN A 43 15.99 6.04 -10.25
C GLN A 43 16.49 7.28 -10.99
N ALA A 44 17.75 7.69 -10.79
CA ALA A 44 18.37 8.79 -11.55
C ALA A 44 18.40 8.52 -13.06
N SER A 45 18.45 7.25 -13.49
CA SER A 45 18.37 6.88 -14.91
C SER A 45 16.94 6.83 -15.47
N THR A 46 15.92 6.78 -14.62
CA THR A 46 14.50 6.63 -15.01
C THR A 46 13.72 7.94 -14.89
N GLU A 47 14.17 8.89 -14.07
CA GLU A 47 13.48 10.19 -13.85
C GLU A 47 13.61 11.20 -15.00
N GLU A 48 14.38 10.91 -16.04
CA GLU A 48 14.46 11.71 -17.28
C GLU A 48 13.22 11.54 -18.19
N SER A 49 12.23 10.69 -17.84
CA SER A 49 11.05 10.49 -18.69
C SER A 49 9.73 10.21 -17.94
N GLY A 50 9.25 11.14 -17.10
CA GLY A 50 7.85 11.04 -16.65
C GLY A 50 7.42 11.90 -15.47
N VAL A 51 7.61 13.22 -15.53
CA VAL A 51 6.80 14.17 -14.76
C VAL A 51 5.92 14.94 -15.75
N GLU A 52 4.78 14.34 -16.14
CA GLU A 52 3.68 15.09 -16.73
C GLU A 52 2.47 15.06 -15.80
N THR A 53 2.17 16.25 -15.30
CA THR A 53 0.99 16.64 -14.55
C THR A 53 -0.29 16.47 -15.38
N SER A 54 -1.27 15.72 -14.89
CA SER A 54 -2.66 15.87 -15.34
C SER A 54 -3.51 16.44 -14.20
N THR A 55 -3.59 17.77 -14.14
CA THR A 55 -4.65 18.50 -13.42
C THR A 55 -5.95 18.40 -14.20
N PRO A 56 -7.11 18.30 -13.53
CA PRO A 56 -8.26 19.05 -14.00
C PRO A 56 -8.77 19.99 -12.90
N SER A 57 -8.82 21.25 -13.31
CA SER A 57 -9.54 22.38 -12.73
C SER A 57 -11.04 22.07 -12.64
N ASP A 58 -11.68 22.36 -11.50
CA ASP A 58 -13.06 22.86 -11.48
C ASP A 58 -13.28 23.80 -10.28
N SER A 59 -14.18 24.76 -10.50
CA SER A 59 -14.31 26.10 -9.90
C SER A 59 -14.58 26.22 -8.38
#